data_AF-A0A354Z9F4-F1
#
_entry.id   AF-A0A354Z9F4-F1
#
_cell.length_a   1.000
_cell.length_b   1.000
_cell.length_c   1.000
_cell.angle_alpha   90.00
_cell.angle_beta   90.00
_cell.angle_gamma   90.00
#
_symmetry.space_group_name_H-M   'P 1'
#
loop_
_entity.id
_entity.type
_entity.pdbx_description
1 polymer ?
#
loop_
_entity_poly.entity_id
_entity_poly.type
_entity_poly.pdbx_seq_one_letter_code
_entity_poly.pdbx_strand_id
1 'polypeptide(L)'
;MKRRRIIIIGAAGRDFHNFNVRYRQDESSEVIAFTAAQIPNIDGRKYPAELAGLLYPQGIPIFSESELPALIKDYSIDECVFSYSDVPYAHVMRLSAIVNAAGASFTLLGPKDTQLRSTKPIISVCAVRTGSGKSQTSRKIVQMLMKRGLKVVAIRHPMPYGNLAAQKVQRFAKIEDLARYNCTIEEMEEYEPHIARGNVIYAGVDYEAILREAEKEADVILWDGGNNDFSFYVPDLQITVTDPLRAGNEVSFYPGEVSLRLAQVVIINKIDSASPEQVQTVRENIARANPRAVVI
;
A
#
# COMPACT_ATOMS: atom_id res chain seq x y z
N MET A 1 25.03 -11.27 -18.88
CA MET A 1 23.62 -11.31 -19.34
C MET A 1 23.08 -9.89 -19.25
N LYS A 2 22.33 -9.38 -20.23
CA LYS A 2 21.78 -8.01 -20.18
C LYS A 2 20.71 -7.96 -19.09
N ARG A 3 20.81 -7.03 -18.12
CA ARG A 3 19.78 -6.81 -17.11
C ARG A 3 18.51 -6.27 -17.77
N ARG A 4 17.36 -6.71 -17.29
CA ARG A 4 16.06 -6.22 -17.74
C ARG A 4 15.81 -4.83 -17.16
N ARG A 5 15.58 -3.84 -18.01
CA ARG A 5 15.48 -2.43 -17.63
C ARG A 5 14.04 -2.07 -17.30
N ILE A 6 13.82 -1.53 -16.11
CA ILE A 6 12.49 -1.38 -15.51
C ILE A 6 12.21 0.08 -15.17
N ILE A 7 10.97 0.52 -15.44
CA ILE A 7 10.38 1.69 -14.78
C ILE A 7 9.28 1.22 -13.83
N ILE A 8 9.21 1.78 -12.63
CA ILE A 8 8.10 1.52 -11.70
C ILE A 8 7.21 2.75 -11.64
N ILE A 9 5.94 2.57 -12.01
CA ILE A 9 4.96 3.63 -12.11
C ILE A 9 4.13 3.68 -10.83
N GLY A 10 4.09 4.81 -10.12
CA GLY A 10 3.32 4.90 -8.88
C GLY A 10 3.22 6.29 -8.26
N ALA A 11 3.01 6.31 -6.95
CA ALA A 11 2.69 7.50 -6.17
C ALA A 11 3.40 7.51 -4.81
N ALA A 12 4.67 7.07 -4.77
CA ALA A 12 5.52 7.09 -3.58
C ALA A 12 5.01 6.29 -2.37
N GLY A 13 4.38 5.16 -2.64
CA GLY A 13 3.96 4.19 -1.64
C GLY A 13 4.29 2.78 -2.08
N ARG A 14 3.34 2.15 -2.76
CA ARG A 14 3.47 0.77 -3.26
C ARG A 14 4.59 0.61 -4.31
N ASP A 15 4.92 1.64 -5.09
CA ASP A 15 6.08 1.63 -6.00
C ASP A 15 7.40 1.43 -5.24
N PHE A 16 7.64 2.17 -4.16
CA PHE A 16 8.82 2.00 -3.32
C PHE A 16 8.83 0.64 -2.61
N HIS A 17 7.67 0.20 -2.13
CA HIS A 17 7.53 -1.14 -1.55
C HIS A 17 7.86 -2.25 -2.55
N ASN A 18 7.28 -2.19 -3.75
CA ASN A 18 7.52 -3.14 -4.82
C ASN A 18 9.00 -3.15 -5.22
N PHE A 19 9.64 -1.98 -5.32
CA PHE A 19 11.08 -1.90 -5.52
C PHE A 19 11.85 -2.62 -4.40
N ASN A 20 11.59 -2.27 -3.14
CA ASN A 20 12.32 -2.79 -1.98
C ASN A 20 12.26 -4.31 -1.86
N VAL A 21 11.10 -4.90 -2.16
CA VAL A 21 10.87 -6.34 -2.02
C VAL A 21 11.28 -7.12 -3.27
N ARG A 22 10.94 -6.64 -4.47
CA ARG A 22 11.09 -7.42 -5.71
C ARG A 22 12.36 -7.11 -6.47
N TYR A 23 12.88 -5.88 -6.44
CA TYR A 23 13.90 -5.41 -7.39
C TYR A 23 15.20 -4.92 -6.74
N ARG A 24 15.17 -4.48 -5.48
CA ARG A 24 16.31 -3.86 -4.78
C ARG A 24 17.59 -4.71 -4.81
N GLN A 25 17.46 -6.02 -4.74
CA GLN A 25 18.58 -6.98 -4.73
C GLN A 25 18.58 -7.91 -5.96
N ASP A 26 17.72 -7.68 -6.95
CA ASP A 26 17.61 -8.54 -8.12
C ASP A 26 18.66 -8.15 -9.18
N GLU A 27 19.75 -8.92 -9.25
CA GLU A 27 20.82 -8.68 -10.22
C GLU A 27 20.41 -8.93 -11.68
N SER A 28 19.26 -9.58 -11.93
CA SER A 28 18.73 -9.80 -13.27
C SER A 28 17.95 -8.59 -13.82
N SER A 29 17.61 -7.63 -12.96
CA SER A 29 16.83 -6.44 -13.27
C SER A 29 17.58 -5.16 -12.92
N GLU A 30 17.21 -4.05 -13.56
CA GLU A 30 17.75 -2.72 -13.27
C GLU A 30 16.61 -1.70 -13.32
N VAL A 31 16.24 -1.14 -12.16
CA VAL A 31 15.22 -0.09 -12.07
C VAL A 31 15.84 1.25 -12.44
N ILE A 32 15.49 1.75 -13.61
CA ILE A 32 16.06 2.98 -14.18
C ILE A 32 15.42 4.21 -13.57
N ALA A 33 14.11 4.15 -13.31
CA ALA A 33 13.37 5.27 -12.76
C ALA A 33 12.09 4.83 -12.05
N PHE A 34 11.63 5.70 -11.16
CA PHE A 34 10.23 5.78 -10.78
C PHE A 34 9.53 6.86 -11.60
N THR A 35 8.22 6.76 -11.74
CA THR A 35 7.39 7.88 -12.19
C THR A 35 6.32 8.21 -11.15
N ALA A 36 5.99 9.49 -11.02
CA ALA A 36 4.94 9.96 -10.12
C ALA A 36 3.93 10.87 -10.83
N ALA A 37 2.65 10.73 -10.46
CA ALA A 37 1.59 11.67 -10.87
C ALA A 37 1.52 12.82 -9.86
N GLN A 38 2.02 13.99 -10.24
CA GLN A 38 1.93 15.30 -9.53
C GLN A 38 1.67 15.24 -8.01
N ILE A 39 2.49 14.50 -7.26
CA ILE A 39 2.52 14.62 -5.81
C ILE A 39 3.31 15.90 -5.50
N PRO A 40 2.78 16.83 -4.68
CA PRO A 40 3.49 18.02 -4.29
C PRO A 40 4.90 17.68 -3.82
N ASN A 41 5.89 18.33 -4.44
CA ASN A 41 7.31 18.23 -4.09
C ASN A 41 8.00 16.89 -4.38
N ILE A 42 7.44 15.92 -5.12
CA ILE A 42 8.16 14.66 -5.39
C ILE A 42 8.84 14.57 -6.75
N ASP A 43 8.31 15.26 -7.76
CA ASP A 43 8.85 15.23 -9.11
C ASP A 43 10.23 15.89 -9.16
N GLY A 44 11.17 15.29 -9.89
CA GLY A 44 12.58 15.68 -9.91
C GLY A 44 13.38 15.30 -8.65
N ARG A 45 12.79 14.57 -7.69
CA ARG A 45 13.53 13.96 -6.57
C ARG A 45 14.16 12.63 -6.98
N LYS A 46 14.93 12.05 -6.05
CA LYS A 46 15.48 10.70 -6.15
C LYS A 46 14.99 9.85 -4.98
N TYR A 47 14.71 8.57 -5.25
CA TYR A 47 14.72 7.55 -4.21
C TYR A 47 16.16 7.44 -3.67
N PRO A 48 16.40 7.63 -2.36
CA PRO A 48 17.74 7.87 -1.84
C PRO A 48 18.61 6.60 -1.88
N ALA A 49 19.91 6.79 -2.17
CA ALA A 49 20.89 5.70 -2.22
C ALA A 49 20.95 4.87 -0.93
N GLU A 50 20.74 5.53 0.21
CA GLU A 50 20.74 4.92 1.55
C GLU A 50 19.64 3.86 1.73
N LEU A 51 18.55 3.96 0.95
CA LEU A 51 17.46 2.99 0.91
C LEU A 51 17.54 2.07 -0.31
N ALA A 52 18.15 2.55 -1.40
CA ALA A 52 18.20 1.85 -2.68
C ALA A 52 19.15 0.64 -2.71
N GLY A 53 20.10 0.56 -1.76
CA GLY A 53 21.01 -0.58 -1.63
C GLY A 53 22.17 -0.57 -2.62
N LEU A 54 23.02 -1.61 -2.56
CA LEU A 54 24.32 -1.65 -3.24
C LEU A 54 24.25 -1.58 -4.77
N LEU A 55 23.14 -2.03 -5.37
CA LEU A 55 22.94 -1.98 -6.81
C LEU A 55 22.62 -0.57 -7.32
N TYR A 56 22.28 0.38 -6.44
CA TYR A 56 21.82 1.72 -6.78
C TYR A 56 22.54 2.81 -5.95
N PRO A 57 23.87 2.92 -6.04
CA PRO A 57 24.67 3.82 -5.18
C PRO A 57 24.39 5.31 -5.40
N GLN A 58 23.71 5.67 -6.49
CA GLN A 58 23.34 7.06 -6.82
C GLN A 58 21.86 7.37 -6.53
N GLY A 59 21.14 6.42 -5.92
CA GLY A 59 19.69 6.44 -5.84
C GLY A 59 19.04 6.21 -7.20
N ILE A 60 17.72 6.36 -7.26
CA ILE A 60 16.92 6.16 -8.47
C ILE A 60 16.12 7.44 -8.76
N PRO A 61 16.20 8.01 -9.96
CA PRO A 61 15.47 9.23 -10.30
C PRO A 61 13.95 8.99 -10.31
N ILE A 62 13.21 10.05 -9.99
CA ILE A 62 11.76 10.11 -10.06
C ILE A 62 11.39 11.18 -11.10
N PHE A 63 10.68 10.76 -12.15
CA PHE A 63 10.21 11.63 -13.23
C PHE A 63 8.69 11.81 -13.20
N SER A 64 8.19 12.73 -14.02
CA SER A 64 6.76 12.88 -14.25
C SER A 64 6.21 11.66 -14.99
N GLU A 65 5.02 11.17 -14.60
CA GLU A 65 4.32 10.13 -15.37
C GLU A 65 4.09 10.54 -16.84
N SER A 66 3.91 11.84 -17.10
CA SER A 66 3.69 12.35 -18.46
C SER A 66 4.87 12.09 -19.41
N GLU A 67 6.08 11.90 -18.87
CA GLU A 67 7.30 11.63 -19.64
C GLU A 67 7.46 10.15 -20.00
N LEU A 68 6.61 9.26 -19.45
CA LEU A 68 6.74 7.81 -19.57
C LEU A 68 6.97 7.31 -21.02
N PRO A 69 6.27 7.78 -22.07
CA PRO A 69 6.50 7.31 -23.44
C PRO A 69 7.89 7.67 -23.98
N ALA A 70 8.43 8.83 -23.58
CA ALA A 70 9.77 9.27 -23.97
C ALA A 70 10.82 8.46 -23.20
N LEU A 71 10.65 8.35 -21.87
CA LEU A 71 11.54 7.57 -20.99
C LEU A 71 11.70 6.12 -21.47
N ILE A 72 10.61 5.48 -21.92
CA ILE A 72 10.67 4.11 -22.44
C ILE A 72 11.64 3.99 -23.61
N LYS A 73 11.62 4.95 -24.54
CA LYS A 73 12.46 4.95 -25.73
C LYS A 73 13.89 5.35 -25.39
N ASP A 74 14.05 6.47 -24.70
CA ASP A 74 15.34 7.09 -24.41
C ASP A 74 16.22 6.18 -23.54
N TYR A 75 15.60 5.49 -22.58
CA TYR A 75 16.29 4.56 -21.70
C TYR A 75 16.21 3.10 -22.15
N SER A 76 15.61 2.79 -23.31
CA SER A 76 15.44 1.42 -23.82
C SER A 76 14.85 0.48 -22.75
N ILE A 77 13.71 0.86 -22.20
CA ILE A 77 13.02 0.15 -21.11
C ILE A 77 12.36 -1.12 -21.64
N ASP A 78 12.57 -2.24 -20.95
CA ASP A 78 11.99 -3.53 -21.33
C ASP A 78 10.60 -3.73 -20.67
N GLU A 79 10.39 -3.15 -19.48
CA GLU A 79 9.20 -3.38 -18.67
C GLU A 79 8.82 -2.17 -17.80
N CYS A 80 7.53 -1.86 -17.74
CA CYS A 80 6.96 -0.90 -16.81
C CYS A 80 6.05 -1.62 -15.81
N VAL A 81 6.35 -1.46 -14.53
CA VAL A 81 5.64 -2.10 -13.42
C VAL A 81 4.66 -1.12 -12.81
N PHE A 82 3.37 -1.44 -12.90
CA PHE A 82 2.32 -0.59 -12.38
C PHE A 82 2.08 -0.82 -10.89
N SER A 83 2.17 0.25 -10.10
CA SER A 83 2.17 0.22 -8.64
C SER A 83 1.28 1.30 -8.01
N TYR A 84 0.30 1.85 -8.72
CA TYR A 84 -0.69 2.74 -8.11
C TYR A 84 -1.71 1.98 -7.27
N SER A 85 -2.31 2.72 -6.33
CA SER A 85 -3.57 2.38 -5.71
C SER A 85 -4.70 3.34 -6.07
N ASP A 86 -5.91 2.84 -5.94
CA ASP A 86 -7.18 3.57 -5.99
C ASP A 86 -7.50 4.24 -7.32
N VAL A 87 -7.19 3.52 -8.39
CA VAL A 87 -7.50 3.95 -9.75
C VAL A 87 -8.60 3.09 -10.37
N PRO A 88 -9.44 3.64 -11.26
CA PRO A 88 -10.39 2.84 -12.02
C PRO A 88 -9.64 1.95 -13.02
N TYR A 89 -10.20 0.78 -13.37
CA TYR A 89 -9.59 -0.12 -14.36
C TYR A 89 -9.32 0.53 -15.72
N ALA A 90 -10.16 1.48 -16.13
CA ALA A 90 -9.94 2.24 -17.36
C ALA A 90 -8.61 3.02 -17.33
N HIS A 91 -8.17 3.51 -16.17
CA HIS A 91 -6.88 4.19 -16.03
C HIS A 91 -5.72 3.20 -16.17
N VAL A 92 -5.78 2.05 -15.48
CA VAL A 92 -4.78 0.97 -15.60
C VAL A 92 -4.61 0.54 -17.06
N MET A 93 -5.73 0.24 -17.73
CA MET A 93 -5.70 -0.23 -19.11
C MET A 93 -5.24 0.85 -20.09
N ARG A 94 -5.61 2.12 -19.88
CA ARG A 94 -5.10 3.22 -20.69
C ARG A 94 -3.58 3.35 -20.60
N LEU A 95 -3.04 3.26 -19.38
CA LEU A 95 -1.59 3.36 -19.18
C LEU A 95 -0.86 2.15 -19.77
N SER A 96 -1.44 0.95 -19.67
CA SER A 96 -0.89 -0.24 -20.32
C SER A 96 -0.76 -0.06 -21.84
N ALA A 97 -1.80 0.47 -22.50
CA ALA A 97 -1.78 0.72 -23.93
C ALA A 97 -0.68 1.73 -24.34
N ILE A 98 -0.45 2.76 -23.52
CA ILE A 98 0.63 3.73 -23.73
C ILE A 98 2.00 3.05 -23.62
N VAL A 99 2.22 2.26 -22.57
CA VAL A 99 3.47 1.51 -22.35
C VAL A 99 3.75 0.53 -23.49
N ASN A 100 2.73 -0.25 -23.90
CA ASN A 100 2.86 -1.22 -24.98
C ASN A 100 3.11 -0.54 -26.32
N ALA A 101 2.44 0.58 -26.62
CA ALA A 101 2.67 1.35 -27.84
C ALA A 101 4.08 1.96 -27.89
N ALA A 102 4.69 2.24 -26.73
CA ALA A 102 6.08 2.70 -26.64
C ALA A 102 7.12 1.55 -26.74
N GLY A 103 6.68 0.28 -26.70
CA GLY A 103 7.51 -0.90 -26.94
C GLY A 103 7.89 -1.72 -25.72
N ALA A 104 7.48 -1.30 -24.50
CA ALA A 104 7.77 -2.02 -23.26
C ALA A 104 6.63 -2.97 -22.86
N SER A 105 6.96 -3.94 -22.00
CA SER A 105 5.96 -4.79 -21.33
C SER A 105 5.27 -4.02 -20.20
N PHE A 106 3.99 -4.31 -19.93
CA PHE A 106 3.27 -3.76 -18.78
C PHE A 106 2.98 -4.86 -17.77
N THR A 107 3.41 -4.68 -16.52
CA THR A 107 3.34 -5.73 -15.49
C THR A 107 2.57 -5.26 -14.26
N LEU A 108 1.70 -6.14 -13.76
CA LEU A 108 1.03 -6.01 -12.47
C LEU A 108 1.61 -7.05 -11.51
N LEU A 109 2.32 -6.60 -10.48
CA LEU A 109 2.85 -7.49 -9.46
C LEU A 109 1.75 -7.99 -8.53
N GLY A 110 1.77 -9.30 -8.26
CA GLY A 110 0.83 -9.96 -7.36
C GLY A 110 1.35 -10.10 -5.93
N PRO A 111 0.50 -10.53 -4.98
CA PRO A 111 0.88 -10.69 -3.58
C PRO A 111 2.12 -11.56 -3.35
N LYS A 112 2.32 -12.60 -4.17
CA LYS A 112 3.48 -13.49 -4.06
C LYS A 112 4.82 -12.76 -4.23
N ASP A 113 4.85 -11.73 -5.07
CA ASP A 113 6.08 -10.99 -5.39
C ASP A 113 6.36 -9.85 -4.41
N THR A 114 5.34 -9.41 -3.66
CA THR A 114 5.41 -8.16 -2.90
C THR A 114 5.09 -8.32 -1.41
N GLN A 115 4.55 -9.46 -0.96
CA GLN A 115 4.23 -9.64 0.46
C GLN A 115 5.43 -10.15 1.27
N LEU A 116 5.67 -9.50 2.40
CA LEU A 116 6.69 -9.89 3.37
C LEU A 116 6.10 -10.85 4.42
N ARG A 117 6.89 -11.85 4.84
CA ARG A 117 6.49 -12.80 5.88
C ARG A 117 6.91 -12.31 7.26
N SER A 118 5.97 -12.43 8.19
CA SER A 118 6.13 -12.14 9.61
C SER A 118 6.33 -13.42 10.41
N THR A 119 7.07 -13.30 11.51
CA THR A 119 7.20 -14.28 12.60
C THR A 119 6.09 -14.15 13.64
N LYS A 120 5.34 -13.03 13.60
CA LYS A 120 4.15 -12.76 14.43
C LYS A 120 2.88 -12.87 13.61
N PRO A 121 1.74 -13.27 14.21
CA PRO A 121 0.45 -13.23 13.54
C PRO A 121 0.12 -11.84 12.99
N ILE A 122 -0.34 -11.80 11.73
CA ILE A 122 -0.74 -10.59 11.02
C ILE A 122 -2.26 -10.58 10.81
N ILE A 123 -2.91 -9.50 11.27
CA ILE A 123 -4.27 -9.15 10.85
C ILE A 123 -4.18 -7.97 9.89
N SER A 124 -4.64 -8.15 8.66
CA SER A 124 -4.65 -7.11 7.64
C SER A 124 -6.03 -6.52 7.46
N VAL A 125 -6.13 -5.19 7.51
CA VAL A 125 -7.35 -4.44 7.21
C VAL A 125 -7.13 -3.65 5.91
N CYS A 126 -7.73 -4.12 4.83
CA CYS A 126 -7.72 -3.50 3.51
C CYS A 126 -9.10 -2.94 3.17
N ALA A 127 -9.23 -2.27 2.03
CA ALA A 127 -10.52 -1.81 1.51
C ALA A 127 -10.54 -1.91 0.00
N VAL A 128 -11.75 -1.86 -0.55
CA VAL A 128 -11.95 -1.77 -1.99
C VAL A 128 -11.77 -0.34 -2.53
N ARG A 129 -11.94 0.67 -1.67
CA ARG A 129 -11.74 2.10 -1.97
C ARG A 129 -11.19 2.85 -0.75
N THR A 130 -10.47 3.95 -0.97
CA THR A 130 -10.20 4.93 0.11
C THR A 130 -11.52 5.49 0.66
N GLY A 131 -11.54 5.80 1.95
CA GLY A 131 -12.74 6.32 2.62
C GLY A 131 -13.81 5.26 2.94
N SER A 132 -13.57 3.96 2.70
CA SER A 132 -14.51 2.89 3.08
C SER A 132 -14.61 2.65 4.60
N GLY A 133 -13.69 3.21 5.41
CA GLY A 133 -13.73 3.10 6.87
C GLY A 133 -12.75 2.11 7.51
N LYS A 134 -11.59 1.88 6.88
CA LYS A 134 -10.52 1.02 7.42
C LYS A 134 -10.09 1.46 8.82
N SER A 135 -9.73 2.73 9.03
CA SER A 135 -9.20 3.22 10.31
C SER A 135 -10.16 2.99 11.49
N GLN A 136 -11.47 3.06 11.27
CA GLN A 136 -12.46 2.74 12.33
C GLN A 136 -12.45 1.23 12.66
N THR A 137 -12.44 0.40 11.62
CA THR A 137 -12.35 -1.06 11.73
C THR A 137 -11.06 -1.49 12.44
N SER A 138 -9.91 -0.97 12.00
CA SER A 138 -8.59 -1.20 12.58
C SER A 138 -8.58 -0.85 14.08
N ARG A 139 -9.06 0.35 14.45
CA ARG A 139 -9.14 0.77 15.87
C ARG A 139 -10.03 -0.15 16.71
N LYS A 140 -11.16 -0.62 16.16
CA LYS A 140 -12.04 -1.56 16.87
C LYS A 140 -11.35 -2.90 17.13
N ILE A 141 -10.64 -3.44 16.14
CA ILE A 141 -9.90 -4.69 16.26
C ILE A 141 -8.76 -4.56 17.29
N VAL A 142 -7.96 -3.49 17.21
CA VAL A 142 -6.91 -3.19 18.18
C VAL A 142 -7.48 -3.19 19.61
N GLN A 143 -8.58 -2.46 19.84
CA GLN A 143 -9.22 -2.42 21.16
C GLN A 143 -9.68 -3.80 21.65
N MET A 144 -10.24 -4.62 20.75
CA MET A 144 -10.70 -5.97 21.10
C MET A 144 -9.54 -6.89 21.51
N LEU A 145 -8.40 -6.78 20.81
CA LEU A 145 -7.20 -7.56 21.11
C LEU A 145 -6.51 -7.07 22.39
N MET A 146 -6.38 -5.76 22.59
CA MET A 146 -5.82 -5.19 23.81
C MET A 146 -6.66 -5.53 25.06
N LYS A 147 -8.00 -5.56 24.94
CA LYS A 147 -8.90 -6.02 26.02
C LYS A 147 -8.68 -7.48 26.42
N ARG A 148 -8.06 -8.28 25.54
CA ARG A 148 -7.65 -9.66 25.81
C ARG A 148 -6.22 -9.76 26.35
N GLY A 149 -5.57 -8.63 26.62
CA GLY A 149 -4.21 -8.57 27.17
C GLY A 149 -3.10 -8.72 26.14
N LEU A 150 -3.39 -8.68 24.83
CA LEU A 150 -2.38 -8.80 23.78
C LEU A 150 -1.70 -7.46 23.51
N LYS A 151 -0.38 -7.49 23.31
CA LYS A 151 0.39 -6.36 22.79
C LYS A 151 0.19 -6.27 21.27
N VAL A 152 -0.53 -5.24 20.84
CA VAL A 152 -0.80 -5.00 19.42
C VAL A 152 0.09 -3.87 18.94
N VAL A 153 0.74 -4.10 17.80
CA VAL A 153 1.42 -3.03 17.04
C VAL A 153 0.65 -2.81 15.75
N ALA A 154 0.28 -1.57 15.46
CA ALA A 154 -0.29 -1.22 14.17
C ALA A 154 0.82 -0.73 13.23
N ILE A 155 0.84 -1.22 12.00
CA ILE A 155 1.71 -0.66 10.95
C ILE A 155 0.82 0.07 9.96
N ARG A 156 1.14 1.35 9.70
CA ARG A 156 0.44 2.20 8.75
C ARG A 156 1.32 2.55 7.56
N HIS A 157 0.67 2.86 6.44
CA HIS A 157 1.33 3.48 5.30
C HIS A 157 1.75 4.92 5.66
N PRO A 158 3.00 5.35 5.41
CA PRO A 158 3.42 6.73 5.66
C PRO A 158 2.86 7.67 4.59
N MET A 159 2.87 8.96 4.88
CA MET A 159 2.76 10.00 3.86
C MET A 159 4.19 10.43 3.46
N PRO A 160 4.70 10.08 2.27
CA PRO A 160 6.12 10.20 1.89
C PRO A 160 6.53 11.64 1.51
N TYR A 161 5.97 12.67 2.16
CA TYR A 161 6.19 14.07 1.77
C TYR A 161 7.52 14.64 2.28
N GLY A 162 8.16 13.94 3.23
CA GLY A 162 9.37 14.40 3.92
C GLY A 162 10.68 13.82 3.39
N ASN A 163 11.65 13.67 4.30
CA ASN A 163 12.93 13.02 4.03
C ASN A 163 12.76 11.50 4.12
N LEU A 164 12.73 10.83 2.95
CA LEU A 164 12.53 9.38 2.85
C LEU A 164 13.55 8.58 3.69
N ALA A 165 14.82 9.01 3.72
CA ALA A 165 15.86 8.32 4.48
C ALA A 165 15.63 8.42 6.00
N ALA A 166 15.22 9.59 6.49
CA ALA A 166 14.83 9.79 7.88
C ALA A 166 13.52 9.06 8.25
N GLN A 167 12.67 8.81 7.24
CA GLN A 167 11.41 8.08 7.36
C GLN A 167 11.55 6.57 7.07
N LYS A 168 12.76 6.00 7.17
CA LYS A 168 12.96 4.55 6.95
C LYS A 168 12.10 3.70 7.89
N VAL A 169 12.20 3.97 9.19
CA VAL A 169 11.41 3.34 10.25
C VAL A 169 11.09 4.39 11.30
N GLN A 170 9.81 4.58 11.60
CA GLN A 170 9.34 5.49 12.64
C GLN A 170 8.43 4.72 13.59
N ARG A 171 8.68 4.87 14.88
CA ARG A 171 7.93 4.22 15.96
C ARG A 171 7.27 5.29 16.82
N PHE A 172 5.95 5.25 16.90
CA PHE A 172 5.12 6.17 17.68
C PHE A 172 4.46 5.43 18.84
N ALA A 173 4.85 5.78 20.06
CA ALA A 173 4.29 5.22 21.29
C ALA A 173 3.74 6.28 22.24
N LYS A 174 4.14 7.55 22.06
CA LYS A 174 3.63 8.69 22.83
C LYS A 174 3.38 9.88 21.91
N ILE A 175 2.57 10.84 22.37
CA ILE A 175 2.16 12.00 21.58
C ILE A 175 3.37 12.84 21.16
N GLU A 176 4.40 12.90 22.00
CA GLU A 176 5.65 13.62 21.70
C GLU A 176 6.40 13.04 20.49
N ASP A 177 6.17 11.77 20.15
CA ASP A 177 6.77 11.15 18.96
C ASP A 177 6.25 11.82 17.66
N LEU A 178 5.01 12.33 17.65
CA LEU A 178 4.44 13.04 16.49
C LEU A 178 5.27 14.29 16.13
N ALA A 179 5.64 15.07 17.16
CA ALA A 179 6.51 16.23 16.99
C ALA A 179 7.95 15.81 16.65
N ARG A 180 8.48 14.78 17.33
CA ARG A 180 9.84 14.26 17.09
C ARG A 180 10.08 13.86 15.63
N TYR A 181 9.08 13.27 14.99
CA TYR A 181 9.15 12.81 13.60
C TYR A 181 8.64 13.83 12.58
N ASN A 182 8.29 15.05 13.02
CA ASN A 182 7.76 16.12 12.18
C ASN A 182 6.52 15.67 11.37
N CYS A 183 5.59 14.99 12.03
CA CYS A 183 4.38 14.52 11.37
C CYS A 183 3.58 15.67 10.75
N THR A 184 2.99 15.42 9.58
CA THR A 184 2.03 16.34 8.99
C THR A 184 0.71 16.33 9.78
N ILE A 185 -0.17 17.30 9.52
CA ILE A 185 -1.49 17.35 10.16
C ILE A 185 -2.28 16.07 9.84
N GLU A 186 -2.21 15.59 8.60
CA GLU A 186 -2.88 14.36 8.17
C GLU A 186 -2.33 13.13 8.91
N GLU A 187 -1.02 13.02 9.08
CA GLU A 187 -0.40 11.94 9.84
C GLU A 187 -0.82 11.99 11.32
N MET A 188 -0.87 13.19 11.92
CA MET A 188 -1.33 13.37 13.30
C MET A 188 -2.79 12.93 13.48
N GLU A 189 -3.69 13.34 12.57
CA GLU A 189 -5.11 12.93 12.60
C GLU A 189 -5.28 11.41 12.54
N GLU A 190 -4.39 10.72 11.81
CA GLU A 190 -4.41 9.27 11.73
C GLU A 190 -3.75 8.57 12.93
N TYR A 191 -2.65 9.11 13.45
CA TYR A 191 -1.78 8.41 14.42
C TYR A 191 -2.17 8.70 15.86
N GLU A 192 -2.46 9.96 16.19
CA GLU A 192 -2.81 10.40 17.55
C GLU A 192 -3.92 9.56 18.20
N PRO A 193 -5.03 9.19 17.50
CA PRO A 193 -6.08 8.40 18.11
C PRO A 193 -5.64 7.00 18.59
N HIS A 194 -4.60 6.41 17.98
CA HIS A 194 -4.06 5.13 18.44
C HIS A 194 -3.15 5.33 19.65
N ILE A 195 -2.27 6.32 19.58
CA ILE A 195 -1.28 6.63 20.62
C ILE A 195 -1.98 7.03 21.92
N ALA A 196 -3.00 7.89 21.84
CA ALA A 196 -3.81 8.31 22.99
C ALA A 196 -4.53 7.14 23.70
N ARG A 197 -4.69 5.99 23.01
CA ARG A 197 -5.29 4.76 23.55
C ARG A 197 -4.23 3.75 24.02
N GLY A 198 -2.96 4.12 24.03
CA GLY A 198 -1.83 3.28 24.45
C GLY A 198 -1.37 2.26 23.41
N ASN A 199 -1.78 2.39 22.14
CA ASN A 199 -1.35 1.51 21.06
C ASN A 199 -0.09 2.07 20.38
N VAL A 200 0.87 1.19 20.05
CA VAL A 200 2.06 1.57 19.29
C VAL A 200 1.77 1.53 17.79
N ILE A 201 2.21 2.57 17.07
CA ILE A 201 2.19 2.62 15.60
C ILE A 201 3.62 2.57 15.08
N TYR A 202 3.83 1.84 14.00
CA TYR A 202 4.97 2.04 13.11
C TYR A 202 4.51 2.57 11.76
N ALA A 203 5.35 3.44 11.18
CA ALA A 203 5.21 3.92 9.81
C ALA A 203 6.61 4.15 9.20
N GLY A 204 6.65 4.38 7.89
CA GLY A 204 7.87 4.63 7.15
C GLY A 204 7.91 3.89 5.81
N VAL A 205 8.99 4.08 5.06
CA VAL A 205 9.08 3.68 3.65
C VAL A 205 9.75 2.31 3.41
N ASP A 206 10.37 1.72 4.43
CA ASP A 206 10.96 0.37 4.38
C ASP A 206 10.14 -0.60 5.24
N TYR A 207 9.10 -1.18 4.64
CA TYR A 207 8.18 -2.09 5.33
C TYR A 207 8.85 -3.36 5.86
N GLU A 208 9.95 -3.81 5.27
CA GLU A 208 10.70 -4.93 5.84
C GLU A 208 11.38 -4.51 7.14
N ALA A 209 12.08 -3.38 7.14
CA ALA A 209 12.71 -2.86 8.36
C ALA A 209 11.68 -2.56 9.46
N ILE A 210 10.53 -1.97 9.09
CA ILE A 210 9.42 -1.72 10.01
C ILE A 210 8.89 -3.02 10.60
N LEU A 211 8.66 -4.04 9.77
CA LEU A 211 8.19 -5.33 10.24
C LEU A 211 9.15 -5.92 11.27
N ARG A 212 10.47 -5.88 11.00
CA ARG A 212 11.49 -6.41 11.93
C ARG A 212 11.49 -5.70 13.28
N GLU A 213 11.21 -4.41 13.33
CA GLU A 213 11.10 -3.70 14.61
C GLU A 213 9.78 -4.02 15.33
N ALA A 214 8.66 -4.04 14.61
CA ALA A 214 7.35 -4.39 15.17
C ALA A 214 7.33 -5.79 15.78
N GLU A 215 8.00 -6.76 15.14
CA GLU A 215 8.10 -8.15 15.60
C GLU A 215 8.76 -8.29 16.99
N LYS A 216 9.58 -7.32 17.43
CA LYS A 216 10.30 -7.39 18.71
C LYS A 216 9.41 -7.16 19.93
N GLU A 217 8.28 -6.47 19.76
CA GLU A 217 7.41 -6.08 20.89
C GLU A 217 5.95 -6.47 20.73
N ALA A 218 5.52 -6.88 19.53
CA ALA A 218 4.15 -7.31 19.26
C ALA A 218 3.91 -8.79 19.61
N ASP A 219 2.73 -9.06 20.16
CA ASP A 219 2.14 -10.40 20.14
C ASP A 219 1.38 -10.61 18.83
N VAL A 220 0.73 -9.57 18.31
CA VAL A 220 -0.01 -9.54 17.04
C VAL A 220 0.26 -8.20 16.36
N ILE A 221 0.47 -8.23 15.04
CA ILE A 221 0.63 -7.01 14.24
C ILE A 221 -0.64 -6.79 13.44
N LEU A 222 -1.16 -5.56 13.48
CA LEU A 222 -2.24 -5.12 12.62
C LEU A 222 -1.68 -4.29 11.47
N TRP A 223 -1.87 -4.75 10.24
CA TRP A 223 -1.63 -3.93 9.06
C TRP A 223 -2.88 -3.10 8.76
N ASP A 224 -2.76 -1.78 8.90
CA ASP A 224 -3.80 -0.84 8.51
C ASP A 224 -3.45 -0.29 7.12
N GLY A 225 -4.07 -0.86 6.10
CA GLY A 225 -3.64 -0.66 4.71
C GLY A 225 -3.69 0.79 4.26
N GLY A 226 -2.74 1.17 3.38
CA GLY A 226 -2.80 2.44 2.66
C GLY A 226 -3.91 2.41 1.61
N ASN A 227 -4.68 3.49 1.50
CA ASN A 227 -5.63 3.68 0.39
C ASN A 227 -6.57 2.47 0.14
N ASN A 228 -6.49 1.78 -1.00
CA ASN A 228 -7.14 0.50 -1.27
C ASN A 228 -6.13 -0.60 -1.66
N ASP A 229 -4.85 -0.44 -1.29
CA ASP A 229 -3.82 -1.44 -1.54
C ASP A 229 -4.16 -2.77 -0.86
N PHE A 230 -3.76 -3.86 -1.52
CA PHE A 230 -3.72 -5.16 -0.85
C PHE A 230 -2.56 -5.20 0.16
N SER A 231 -2.60 -6.16 1.09
CA SER A 231 -1.64 -6.22 2.18
C SER A 231 -0.19 -6.33 1.70
N PHE A 232 0.73 -5.57 2.32
CA PHE A 232 2.18 -5.68 2.08
C PHE A 232 2.82 -6.80 2.91
N TYR A 233 2.06 -7.39 3.83
CA TYR A 233 2.46 -8.55 4.62
C TYR A 233 1.58 -9.73 4.25
N VAL A 234 2.10 -10.95 4.42
CA VAL A 234 1.28 -12.16 4.32
C VAL A 234 0.36 -12.20 5.54
N PRO A 235 -0.98 -12.09 5.39
CA PRO A 235 -1.89 -12.07 6.53
C PRO A 235 -2.28 -13.47 6.98
N ASP A 236 -2.42 -13.67 8.29
CA ASP A 236 -3.13 -14.83 8.85
C ASP A 236 -4.65 -14.60 8.77
N LEU A 237 -5.08 -13.35 8.88
CA LEU A 237 -6.45 -12.91 8.67
C LEU A 237 -6.49 -11.60 7.87
N GLN A 238 -7.12 -11.62 6.71
CA GLN A 238 -7.39 -10.47 5.86
C GLN A 238 -8.88 -10.10 5.92
N ILE A 239 -9.11 -8.88 6.37
CA ILE A 239 -10.40 -8.21 6.42
C ILE A 239 -10.40 -7.14 5.34
N THR A 240 -11.41 -7.13 4.46
CA THR A 240 -11.56 -6.08 3.44
C THR A 240 -12.87 -5.33 3.65
N VAL A 241 -12.78 -4.00 3.75
CA VAL A 241 -13.93 -3.13 3.94
C VAL A 241 -14.49 -2.67 2.59
N THR A 242 -15.81 -2.82 2.43
CA THR A 242 -16.60 -2.33 1.30
C THR A 242 -17.47 -1.15 1.72
N ASP A 243 -17.89 -0.34 0.73
CA ASP A 243 -18.68 0.88 0.95
C ASP A 243 -19.86 0.95 -0.04
N PRO A 244 -21.09 0.64 0.39
CA PRO A 244 -22.27 0.63 -0.47
C PRO A 244 -22.67 2.00 -1.00
N LEU A 245 -22.23 3.11 -0.38
CA LEU A 245 -22.44 4.45 -0.96
C LEU A 245 -21.74 4.64 -2.31
N ARG A 246 -20.83 3.72 -2.66
CA ARG A 246 -20.11 3.69 -3.93
C ARG A 246 -20.18 2.28 -4.55
N ALA A 247 -21.36 1.68 -4.51
CA ALA A 247 -21.63 0.34 -5.05
C ALA A 247 -21.08 0.18 -6.49
N GLY A 248 -20.45 -0.97 -6.74
CA GLY A 248 -19.76 -1.27 -8.01
C GLY A 248 -18.26 -0.93 -7.99
N ASN A 249 -17.79 -0.10 -7.07
CA ASN A 249 -16.35 0.21 -6.98
C ASN A 249 -15.52 -1.00 -6.52
N GLU A 250 -16.13 -1.93 -5.80
CA GLU A 250 -15.52 -3.19 -5.35
C GLU A 250 -15.10 -4.13 -6.48
N VAL A 251 -15.59 -3.90 -7.70
CA VAL A 251 -15.28 -4.68 -8.92
C VAL A 251 -14.89 -3.79 -10.11
N SER A 252 -14.52 -2.53 -9.87
CA SER A 252 -14.13 -1.60 -10.95
C SER A 252 -12.87 -0.77 -10.66
N PHE A 253 -12.29 -0.93 -9.46
CA PHE A 253 -11.07 -0.24 -9.02
C PHE A 253 -9.94 -1.21 -8.72
N TYR A 254 -8.72 -0.80 -9.13
CA TYR A 254 -7.48 -1.49 -8.80
C TYR A 254 -6.73 -0.76 -7.68
N PRO A 255 -6.01 -1.49 -6.80
CA PRO A 255 -6.08 -2.93 -6.61
C PRO A 255 -7.21 -3.37 -5.64
N GLY A 256 -8.20 -2.52 -5.36
CA GLY A 256 -9.27 -2.82 -4.39
C GLY A 256 -9.98 -4.16 -4.59
N GLU A 257 -10.23 -4.57 -5.83
CA GLU A 257 -10.83 -5.90 -6.10
C GLU A 257 -9.87 -7.05 -5.74
N VAL A 258 -8.55 -6.86 -5.85
CA VAL A 258 -7.56 -7.84 -5.38
C VAL A 258 -7.74 -8.06 -3.87
N SER A 259 -7.90 -6.98 -3.10
CA SER A 259 -8.20 -7.06 -1.66
C SER A 259 -9.49 -7.83 -1.39
N LEU A 260 -10.55 -7.56 -2.16
CA LEU A 260 -11.84 -8.27 -2.05
C LEU A 260 -11.68 -9.78 -2.31
N ARG A 261 -10.96 -10.15 -3.38
CA ARG A 261 -10.75 -11.55 -3.78
C ARG A 261 -9.89 -12.34 -2.80
N LEU A 262 -8.98 -11.67 -2.10
CA LEU A 262 -8.09 -12.28 -1.10
C LEU A 262 -8.73 -12.34 0.30
N ALA A 263 -9.79 -11.58 0.55
CA ALA A 263 -10.38 -11.45 1.88
C ALA A 263 -10.89 -12.79 2.42
N GLN A 264 -10.61 -13.06 3.70
CA GLN A 264 -11.32 -14.11 4.45
C GLN A 264 -12.60 -13.54 5.08
N VAL A 265 -12.60 -12.24 5.41
CA VAL A 265 -13.75 -11.51 5.93
C VAL A 265 -13.97 -10.23 5.12
N VAL A 266 -15.20 -9.99 4.70
CA VAL A 266 -15.61 -8.73 4.07
C VAL A 266 -16.58 -8.01 4.98
N ILE A 267 -16.30 -6.74 5.26
CA ILE A 267 -17.18 -5.89 6.07
C ILE A 267 -17.92 -4.94 5.14
N ILE A 268 -19.26 -4.91 5.21
CA ILE A 268 -20.09 -3.92 4.51
C ILE A 268 -20.33 -2.76 5.47
N ASN A 269 -19.51 -1.71 5.35
CA ASN A 269 -19.62 -0.55 6.22
C ASN A 269 -20.73 0.41 5.76
N LYS A 270 -21.14 1.37 6.60
CA LYS A 270 -22.10 2.45 6.27
C LYS A 270 -23.46 1.97 5.74
N ILE A 271 -23.88 0.76 6.12
CA ILE A 271 -25.18 0.18 5.75
C ILE A 271 -26.35 1.01 6.26
N ASP A 272 -26.18 1.72 7.37
CA ASP A 272 -27.15 2.63 7.96
C ASP A 272 -27.40 3.89 7.11
N SER A 273 -26.48 4.22 6.22
CA SER A 273 -26.56 5.40 5.34
C SER A 273 -26.90 5.07 3.88
N ALA A 274 -26.79 3.80 3.48
CA ALA A 274 -26.95 3.37 2.08
C ALA A 274 -28.36 2.85 1.78
N SER A 275 -28.76 2.93 0.51
CA SER A 275 -30.05 2.35 0.08
C SER A 275 -29.99 0.81 0.07
N PRO A 276 -31.14 0.12 0.22
CA PRO A 276 -31.20 -1.34 0.11
C PRO A 276 -30.61 -1.86 -1.22
N GLU A 277 -30.81 -1.16 -2.33
CA GLU A 277 -30.32 -1.53 -3.66
C GLU A 277 -28.78 -1.42 -3.75
N GLN A 278 -28.21 -0.37 -3.16
CA GLN A 278 -26.77 -0.17 -3.07
C GLN A 278 -26.11 -1.30 -2.27
N VAL A 279 -26.69 -1.62 -1.11
CA VAL A 279 -26.22 -2.73 -0.26
C VAL A 279 -26.33 -4.06 -1.00
N GLN A 280 -27.46 -4.30 -1.67
CA GLN A 280 -27.68 -5.52 -2.43
C GLN A 280 -26.68 -5.68 -3.58
N THR A 281 -26.41 -4.60 -4.32
CA THR A 281 -25.39 -4.59 -5.39
C THR A 281 -24.02 -5.02 -4.87
N VAL A 282 -23.59 -4.46 -3.73
CA VAL A 282 -22.32 -4.83 -3.10
C VAL A 282 -22.34 -6.30 -2.65
N ARG A 283 -23.43 -6.78 -2.03
CA ARG A 283 -23.56 -8.19 -1.61
C ARG A 283 -23.44 -9.16 -2.78
N GLU A 284 -24.09 -8.86 -3.89
CA GLU A 284 -24.03 -9.67 -5.12
C GLU A 284 -22.62 -9.68 -5.72
N ASN A 285 -21.96 -8.52 -5.75
CA ASN A 285 -20.59 -8.41 -6.22
C ASN A 285 -19.61 -9.18 -5.32
N ILE A 286 -19.76 -9.11 -4.00
CA ILE A 286 -18.96 -9.90 -3.04
C ILE A 286 -19.18 -11.40 -3.30
N ALA A 287 -20.43 -11.85 -3.38
CA ALA A 287 -20.76 -13.26 -3.59
C ALA A 287 -20.17 -13.80 -4.90
N ARG A 288 -20.15 -12.98 -5.96
CA ARG A 288 -19.55 -13.33 -7.26
C ARG A 288 -18.02 -13.32 -7.23
N ALA A 289 -17.41 -12.30 -6.63
CA ALA A 289 -15.96 -12.12 -6.64
C ALA A 289 -15.24 -13.04 -5.64
N ASN A 290 -15.84 -13.28 -4.48
CA ASN A 290 -15.29 -14.08 -3.40
C ASN A 290 -16.40 -14.84 -2.62
N PRO A 291 -16.91 -15.96 -3.16
CA PRO A 291 -17.98 -16.73 -2.54
C PRO A 291 -17.60 -17.42 -1.22
N ARG A 292 -16.31 -17.38 -0.84
CA ARG A 292 -15.80 -18.04 0.38
C ARG A 292 -15.62 -17.08 1.55
N ALA A 293 -15.71 -15.77 1.33
CA ALA A 293 -15.54 -14.79 2.40
C ALA A 293 -16.73 -14.82 3.37
N VAL A 294 -16.43 -14.68 4.66
CA VAL A 294 -17.44 -14.35 5.67
C VAL A 294 -17.83 -12.90 5.49
N VAL A 295 -19.13 -12.62 5.34
CA VAL A 295 -19.64 -11.25 5.18
C VAL A 295 -20.25 -10.77 6.50
N ILE A 296 -19.79 -9.62 6.98
CA ILE A 296 -20.24 -8.96 8.22
C ILE A 296 -20.85 -7.60 7.87
#